data_AF-A0A4Y2ERQ2-F1
#
_entry.id   AF-A0A4Y2ERQ2-F1
#
_cell.length_a   1.000
_cell.length_b   1.000
_cell.length_c   1.000
_cell.angle_alpha   90.00
_cell.angle_beta   90.00
_cell.angle_gamma   90.00
#
_symmetry.space_group_name_H-M   'P 1'
#
loop_
_entity.id
_entity.type
_entity.pdbx_description
1 polymer ?
#
loop_
_entity_poly.entity_id
_entity_poly.type
_entity_poly.pdbx_seq_one_letter_code
_entity_poly.pdbx_strand_id
1 'polypeptide(L)'
;LKVFHHAESPVTLCIPESSISKKKLPSHIQSQLTLKDIFLHCVEIRSVPKKILLRVLAEYTSDVKEKNALLFLSSPTGAKFYTSCIRNASVCILDILMEFKSCIPPVERLLEYLPFLKPRFYSVASSQLENSSSFKIVFNVLNFPKENGRYLDRDGVCTGWFHKLSSELQKIHQSNASLENRLSSLTLDCNKVCVIFFYKLNYTLYAQKYPDTCRFSHFLEFLRNGLTDYH
;
A
#
# COMPACT_ATOMS: atom_id res chain seq x y z
N LEU A 1 9.29 8.83 -18.44
CA LEU A 1 9.60 7.75 -17.46
C LEU A 1 9.89 6.43 -18.19
N LYS A 2 11.15 6.19 -18.59
CA LYS A 2 11.64 4.89 -19.09
C LYS A 2 12.03 3.97 -17.91
N VAL A 3 11.22 3.94 -16.85
CA VAL A 3 11.56 3.24 -15.59
C VAL A 3 11.15 1.76 -15.65
N PHE A 4 10.24 1.38 -16.54
CA PHE A 4 9.82 -0.01 -16.70
C PHE A 4 10.98 -0.96 -17.05
N HIS A 5 11.97 -0.51 -17.83
CA HIS A 5 13.16 -1.31 -18.16
C HIS A 5 14.06 -1.56 -16.93
N HIS A 6 14.02 -0.68 -15.93
CA HIS A 6 14.79 -0.82 -14.70
C HIS A 6 14.02 -1.54 -13.58
N ALA A 7 12.70 -1.71 -13.72
CA ALA A 7 11.87 -2.35 -12.69
C ALA A 7 12.29 -3.80 -12.42
N GLU A 8 12.73 -4.51 -13.45
CA GLU A 8 13.22 -5.90 -13.41
C GLU A 8 14.76 -5.98 -13.28
N SER A 9 15.46 -4.84 -13.25
CA SER A 9 16.91 -4.82 -13.08
C SER A 9 17.26 -5.10 -11.61
N PRO A 10 18.23 -6.00 -11.32
CA PRO A 10 18.66 -6.24 -9.96
C PRO A 10 19.33 -4.98 -9.40
N VAL A 11 18.91 -4.59 -8.19
CA VAL A 11 19.49 -3.50 -7.42
C VAL A 11 20.01 -4.04 -6.08
N THR A 12 21.05 -3.39 -5.56
CA THR A 12 21.59 -3.71 -4.24
C THR A 12 21.21 -2.58 -3.29
N LEU A 13 20.45 -2.92 -2.25
CA LEU A 13 20.11 -1.98 -1.19
C LEU A 13 21.32 -1.79 -0.26
N CYS A 14 21.98 -0.65 -0.39
CA CYS A 14 23.08 -0.25 0.50
C CYS A 14 22.56 0.71 1.58
N ILE A 15 23.04 0.54 2.81
CA ILE A 15 22.79 1.50 3.88
C ILE A 15 23.89 2.58 3.80
N PRO A 16 23.55 3.88 3.76
CA PRO A 16 24.55 4.94 3.70
C PRO A 16 25.48 4.86 4.91
N GLU A 17 26.79 4.90 4.67
CA GLU A 17 27.84 4.83 5.70
C GLU A 17 27.71 5.94 6.76
N SER A 18 27.03 7.04 6.43
CA SER A 18 26.74 8.17 7.32
C SER A 18 25.66 7.90 8.39
N SER A 19 25.07 6.69 8.41
CA SER A 19 24.05 6.32 9.40
C SER A 19 24.68 6.02 10.77
N ILE A 20 24.56 6.96 11.71
CA ILE A 20 25.07 6.86 13.11
C ILE A 20 24.53 5.61 13.85
N SER A 21 23.41 5.06 13.39
CA SER A 21 22.81 3.82 13.89
C SER A 21 23.21 2.66 12.99
N LYS A 22 23.78 1.59 13.57
CA LYS A 22 24.04 0.28 12.94
C LYS A 22 22.73 -0.40 12.48
N LYS A 23 21.98 0.22 11.57
CA LYS A 23 20.84 -0.42 10.93
C LYS A 23 21.42 -1.51 10.03
N LYS A 24 20.92 -2.74 10.19
CA LYS A 24 21.16 -3.83 9.26
C LYS A 24 19.89 -4.01 8.44
N LEU A 25 20.03 -4.36 7.17
CA LEU A 25 18.90 -4.82 6.37
C LEU A 25 18.32 -6.07 7.08
N PRO A 26 17.00 -6.16 7.29
CA PRO A 26 16.40 -7.34 7.90
C PRO A 26 16.86 -8.62 7.17
N SER A 27 17.18 -9.67 7.93
CA SER A 27 17.80 -10.91 7.40
C SER A 27 16.95 -11.67 6.37
N HIS A 28 15.66 -11.38 6.28
CA HIS A 28 14.74 -11.97 5.30
C HIS A 28 14.69 -11.23 3.95
N ILE A 29 15.38 -10.08 3.84
CA ILE A 29 15.50 -9.33 2.60
C ILE A 29 16.77 -9.80 1.88
N GLN A 30 16.60 -10.41 0.71
CA GLN A 30 17.73 -10.89 -0.11
C GLN A 30 18.66 -9.73 -0.51
N SER A 31 19.95 -10.02 -0.67
CA SER A 31 20.98 -9.01 -0.99
C SER A 31 20.86 -8.44 -2.42
N GLN A 32 20.20 -9.16 -3.33
CA GLN A 32 19.85 -8.71 -4.66
C GLN A 32 18.34 -8.80 -4.82
N LEU A 33 17.70 -7.65 -5.03
CA LEU A 33 16.27 -7.55 -5.29
C LEU A 33 16.07 -6.65 -6.49
N THR A 34 15.00 -6.84 -7.26
CA THR A 34 14.62 -5.85 -8.26
C THR A 34 13.89 -4.68 -7.59
N LEU A 35 13.80 -3.52 -8.26
CA LEU A 35 12.98 -2.42 -7.76
C LEU A 35 11.53 -2.86 -7.57
N LYS A 36 11.02 -3.71 -8.47
CA LYS A 36 9.69 -4.30 -8.37
C LYS A 36 9.52 -5.12 -7.10
N ASP A 37 10.48 -5.99 -6.76
CA ASP A 37 10.41 -6.80 -5.54
C ASP A 37 10.40 -5.92 -4.29
N ILE A 38 11.21 -4.87 -4.28
CA ILE A 38 11.25 -3.91 -3.16
C ILE A 38 9.89 -3.26 -2.96
N PHE A 39 9.29 -2.71 -4.03
CA PHE A 39 7.98 -2.05 -3.95
C PHE A 39 6.83 -3.00 -3.68
N LEU A 40 6.94 -4.27 -4.10
CA LEU A 40 5.89 -5.26 -3.93
C LEU A 40 5.92 -5.93 -2.54
N HIS A 41 7.11 -6.16 -2.00
CA HIS A 41 7.29 -7.02 -0.82
C HIS A 41 7.95 -6.34 0.37
N CYS A 42 8.68 -5.24 0.19
CA CYS A 42 9.52 -4.68 1.25
C CYS A 42 9.01 -3.35 1.82
N VAL A 43 8.40 -2.47 1.02
CA VAL A 43 8.01 -1.12 1.46
C VAL A 43 6.50 -0.89 1.48
N GLU A 44 6.03 -0.12 2.46
CA GLU A 44 4.63 0.23 2.65
C GLU A 44 4.30 1.55 1.94
N ILE A 45 3.93 1.43 0.67
CA ILE A 45 3.53 2.56 -0.18
C ILE A 45 2.15 3.12 0.14
N ARG A 46 1.30 2.40 0.90
CA ARG A 46 -0.06 2.87 1.24
C ARG A 46 -0.12 3.66 2.56
N SER A 47 0.99 3.73 3.30
CA SER A 47 1.06 4.52 4.54
C SER A 47 0.90 6.01 4.28
N VAL A 48 0.37 6.73 5.29
CA VAL A 48 0.27 8.19 5.29
C VAL A 48 1.69 8.77 5.32
N PRO A 49 2.10 9.55 4.28
CA PRO A 49 3.42 10.16 4.23
C PRO A 49 3.62 11.13 5.41
N LYS A 50 4.72 10.97 6.14
CA LYS A 50 5.09 11.90 7.21
C LYS A 50 5.40 13.29 6.62
N LYS A 51 5.18 14.35 7.40
CA LYS A 51 5.52 15.73 7.01
C LYS A 51 6.94 15.90 6.47
N ILE A 52 7.92 15.19 7.05
CA ILE A 52 9.31 15.23 6.58
C ILE A 52 9.45 14.76 5.12
N LEU A 53 8.68 13.74 4.71
CA LEU A 53 8.69 13.29 3.32
C LEU A 53 8.14 14.38 2.40
N LEU A 54 7.07 15.09 2.79
CA LEU A 54 6.54 16.22 2.01
C LEU A 54 7.58 17.34 1.83
N ARG A 55 8.33 17.64 2.89
CA ARG A 55 9.40 18.64 2.86
C ARG A 55 10.51 18.27 1.87
N VAL A 56 10.84 16.98 1.79
CA VAL A 56 11.85 16.45 0.85
C VAL A 56 11.32 16.44 -0.57
N LEU A 57 10.06 16.02 -0.78
CA LEU A 57 9.42 16.04 -2.10
C LEU A 57 9.41 17.45 -2.72
N ALA A 58 9.25 18.49 -1.91
CA ALA A 58 9.31 19.89 -2.36
C ALA A 58 10.65 20.26 -3.04
N GLU A 59 11.75 19.59 -2.72
CA GLU A 59 13.06 19.82 -3.37
C GLU A 59 13.12 19.29 -4.80
N TYR A 60 12.28 18.28 -5.10
CA TYR A 60 12.18 17.63 -6.41
C TYR A 60 10.94 18.07 -7.20
N THR A 61 10.36 19.22 -6.83
CA THR A 61 9.13 19.77 -7.44
C THR A 61 9.48 21.04 -8.20
N SER A 62 9.28 21.04 -9.53
CA SER A 62 9.69 22.16 -10.39
C SER A 62 8.66 23.29 -10.49
N ASP A 63 7.37 22.97 -10.37
CA ASP A 63 6.33 24.01 -10.31
C ASP A 63 6.38 24.72 -8.96
N VAL A 64 6.42 26.06 -9.01
CA VAL A 64 6.58 26.90 -7.81
C VAL A 64 5.35 26.80 -6.89
N LYS A 65 4.14 26.67 -7.44
CA LYS A 65 2.91 26.57 -6.65
C LYS A 65 2.84 25.22 -5.94
N GLU A 66 3.11 24.13 -6.66
CA GLU A 66 3.17 22.77 -6.10
C GLU A 66 4.26 22.65 -5.02
N LYS A 67 5.45 23.21 -5.27
CA LYS A 67 6.55 23.24 -4.31
C LYS A 67 6.14 23.99 -3.03
N ASN A 68 5.56 25.18 -3.15
CA ASN A 68 5.12 25.97 -2.01
C ASN A 68 4.00 25.26 -1.23
N ALA A 69 3.10 24.55 -1.91
CA ALA A 69 2.08 23.74 -1.27
C ALA A 69 2.66 22.62 -0.41
N LEU A 70 3.63 21.87 -0.94
CA LEU A 70 4.34 20.82 -0.21
C LEU A 70 5.10 21.38 1.00
N LEU A 71 5.77 22.53 0.84
CA LEU A 71 6.45 23.23 1.93
C LEU A 71 5.45 23.64 3.02
N PHE A 72 4.31 24.24 2.64
CA PHE A 72 3.25 24.61 3.57
C PHE A 72 2.70 23.41 4.34
N LEU A 73 2.33 22.32 3.65
CA LEU A 73 1.82 21.10 4.29
C LEU A 73 2.83 20.45 5.25
N SER A 74 4.13 20.62 4.97
CA SER A 74 5.20 20.12 5.83
C SER A 74 5.49 21.01 7.05
N SER A 75 5.03 22.26 7.05
CA SER A 75 5.35 23.26 8.07
C SER A 75 4.47 23.12 9.35
N PRO A 76 4.82 23.86 10.42
CA PRO A 76 3.93 24.05 11.57
C PRO A 76 2.63 24.78 11.20
N THR A 77 2.69 25.81 10.34
CA THR A 77 1.52 26.60 9.93
C THR A 77 0.50 25.77 9.14
N GLY A 78 0.96 24.84 8.30
CA GLY A 78 0.10 23.91 7.57
C GLY A 78 -0.33 22.66 8.36
N ALA A 79 -0.07 22.57 9.67
CA ALA A 79 -0.33 21.35 10.44
C ALA A 79 -1.81 20.91 10.46
N LYS A 80 -2.73 21.88 10.53
CA LYS A 80 -4.17 21.62 10.47
C LYS A 80 -4.56 21.07 9.09
N PHE A 81 -4.04 21.68 8.03
CA PHE A 81 -4.27 21.23 6.66
C PHE A 81 -3.69 19.83 6.44
N TYR A 82 -2.43 19.57 6.77
CA TYR A 82 -1.86 18.22 6.71
C TYR A 82 -2.74 17.18 7.42
N THR A 83 -3.27 17.53 8.59
CA THR A 83 -4.16 16.65 9.35
C THR A 83 -5.45 16.33 8.58
N SER A 84 -6.18 17.34 8.13
CA SER A 84 -7.45 17.13 7.44
C SER A 84 -7.27 16.49 6.07
N CYS A 85 -6.31 16.99 5.31
CA CYS A 85 -6.10 16.73 3.89
C CYS A 85 -5.35 15.43 3.61
N ILE A 86 -4.38 15.08 4.45
CA ILE A 86 -3.48 13.95 4.19
C ILE A 86 -3.72 12.84 5.20
N ARG A 87 -3.63 13.16 6.50
CA ARG A 87 -3.72 12.16 7.57
C ARG A 87 -5.11 11.55 7.69
N ASN A 88 -6.15 12.37 7.87
CA ASN A 88 -7.51 11.88 8.07
C ASN A 88 -8.06 11.22 6.80
N ALA A 89 -7.69 11.75 5.64
CA ALA A 89 -8.02 11.19 4.34
C ALA A 89 -7.24 9.91 3.99
N SER A 90 -6.23 9.53 4.77
CA SER A 90 -5.34 8.39 4.48
C SER A 90 -4.71 8.47 3.08
N VAL A 91 -4.32 9.67 2.65
CA VAL A 91 -3.63 9.91 1.37
C VAL A 91 -2.27 9.21 1.42
N CYS A 92 -1.94 8.42 0.40
CA CYS A 92 -0.66 7.72 0.30
C CYS A 92 0.32 8.44 -0.63
N ILE A 93 1.57 7.95 -0.70
CA ILE A 93 2.60 8.58 -1.55
C ILE A 93 2.19 8.69 -3.02
N LEU A 94 1.50 7.67 -3.55
CA LEU A 94 1.05 7.68 -4.93
C LEU A 94 0.01 8.78 -5.18
N ASP A 95 -0.91 8.99 -4.23
CA ASP A 95 -1.92 10.04 -4.31
C ASP A 95 -1.24 11.44 -4.35
N ILE A 96 -0.18 11.63 -3.56
CA ILE A 96 0.62 12.87 -3.55
C ILE A 96 1.32 13.09 -4.89
N LEU A 97 2.00 12.07 -5.44
CA LEU A 97 2.71 12.19 -6.72
C LEU A 97 1.76 12.38 -7.91
N MET A 98 0.51 11.91 -7.82
CA MET A 98 -0.51 12.18 -8.84
C MET A 98 -1.08 13.60 -8.75
N GLU A 99 -1.13 14.19 -7.55
CA GLU A 99 -1.53 15.59 -7.37
C GLU A 99 -0.44 16.55 -7.81
N PHE A 100 0.78 16.39 -7.28
CA PHE A 100 1.92 17.25 -7.54
C PHE A 100 2.71 16.70 -8.73
N LYS A 101 2.20 16.92 -9.95
CA LYS A 101 2.70 16.28 -11.17
C LYS A 101 4.11 16.72 -11.55
N SER A 102 4.54 17.91 -11.09
CA SER A 102 5.89 18.40 -11.29
C SER A 102 6.89 17.83 -10.27
N CYS A 103 6.42 17.07 -9.28
CA CYS A 103 7.25 16.37 -8.31
C CYS A 103 7.82 15.08 -8.90
N ILE A 104 9.12 15.07 -9.21
CA ILE A 104 9.82 13.94 -9.83
C ILE A 104 11.01 13.53 -8.94
N PRO A 105 10.76 12.93 -7.76
CA PRO A 105 11.83 12.51 -6.87
C PRO A 105 12.59 11.28 -7.43
N PRO A 106 13.91 11.17 -7.20
CA PRO A 106 14.63 9.92 -7.40
C PRO A 106 14.05 8.79 -6.54
N VAL A 107 14.12 7.55 -7.04
CA VAL A 107 13.52 6.40 -6.35
C VAL A 107 14.19 6.11 -5.01
N GLU A 108 15.50 6.31 -4.94
CA GLU A 108 16.33 6.15 -3.75
C GLU A 108 15.85 7.06 -2.62
N ARG A 109 15.53 8.31 -2.98
CA ARG A 109 15.00 9.30 -2.05
C ARG A 109 13.64 8.91 -1.52
N LEU A 110 12.78 8.25 -2.30
CA LEU A 110 11.53 7.72 -1.79
C LEU A 110 11.77 6.58 -0.79
N LEU A 111 12.63 5.63 -1.14
CA LEU A 111 12.92 4.44 -0.34
C LEU A 111 13.50 4.78 1.04
N GLU A 112 14.26 5.88 1.17
CA GLU A 112 14.77 6.35 2.46
C GLU A 112 13.69 6.69 3.50
N TYR A 113 12.52 7.16 3.05
CA TYR A 113 11.44 7.63 3.93
C TYR A 113 10.24 6.69 4.00
N LEU A 114 10.11 5.77 3.03
CA LEU A 114 9.04 4.79 3.05
C LEU A 114 9.27 3.77 4.18
N PRO A 115 8.25 3.50 5.02
CA PRO A 115 8.37 2.49 6.05
C PRO A 115 8.37 1.09 5.45
N PHE A 116 8.91 0.12 6.18
CA PHE A 116 8.82 -1.30 5.81
C PHE A 116 7.38 -1.80 5.80
N LEU A 117 7.09 -2.69 4.86
CA LEU A 117 5.85 -3.44 4.79
C LEU A 117 5.76 -4.42 5.96
N LYS A 118 4.72 -4.27 6.80
CA LYS A 118 4.54 -5.10 7.99
C LYS A 118 3.70 -6.34 7.69
N PRO A 119 3.97 -7.50 8.32
CA PRO A 119 3.05 -8.63 8.30
C PRO A 119 1.73 -8.27 8.98
N ARG A 120 0.63 -8.92 8.55
CA ARG A 120 -0.70 -8.79 9.17
C ARG A 120 -1.06 -10.09 9.88
N PHE A 121 -1.41 -9.98 11.15
CA PHE A 121 -1.76 -11.12 12.00
C PHE A 121 -3.25 -11.42 11.92
N TYR A 122 -3.60 -12.71 11.90
CA TYR A 122 -4.97 -13.22 11.86
C TYR A 122 -5.13 -14.34 12.88
N SER A 123 -6.33 -14.47 13.42
CA SER A 123 -6.69 -15.60 14.29
C SER A 123 -7.00 -16.84 13.46
N VAL A 124 -6.60 -18.01 13.95
CA VAL A 124 -6.98 -19.29 13.38
C VAL A 124 -8.44 -19.57 13.77
N ALA A 125 -9.27 -19.88 12.78
CA ALA A 125 -10.70 -20.12 12.89
C ALA A 125 -11.06 -21.61 12.66
N SER A 126 -10.11 -22.51 12.93
CA SER A 126 -10.26 -23.96 12.79
C SER A 126 -9.62 -24.69 13.96
N SER A 127 -10.04 -25.93 14.18
CA SER A 127 -9.40 -26.83 15.15
C SER A 127 -8.47 -27.82 14.44
N GLN A 128 -7.30 -28.08 15.02
CA GLN A 128 -6.40 -29.15 14.54
C GLN A 128 -7.01 -30.54 14.72
N LEU A 129 -8.00 -30.70 15.61
CA LEU A 129 -8.76 -31.94 15.78
C LEU A 129 -9.69 -32.23 14.60
N GLU A 130 -10.14 -31.19 13.89
CA GLU A 130 -10.99 -31.33 12.69
C GLU A 130 -10.12 -31.70 11.47
N ASN A 131 -9.00 -31.02 11.30
CA ASN A 131 -8.05 -31.29 10.23
C ASN A 131 -6.64 -30.83 10.67
N SER A 132 -5.71 -31.78 10.78
CA SER A 132 -4.35 -31.50 11.25
C SER A 132 -3.42 -30.93 10.17
N SER A 133 -3.80 -31.01 8.89
CA SER A 133 -2.99 -30.58 7.75
C SER A 133 -3.40 -29.21 7.17
N SER A 134 -4.41 -28.54 7.74
CA SER A 134 -4.87 -27.23 7.27
C SER A 134 -5.32 -26.35 8.43
N PHE A 135 -5.40 -25.04 8.16
CA PHE A 135 -6.02 -24.09 9.07
C PHE A 135 -6.89 -23.11 8.28
N LYS A 136 -7.93 -22.60 8.94
CA LYS A 136 -8.86 -21.62 8.36
C LYS A 136 -8.59 -20.25 8.96
N ILE A 137 -8.70 -19.22 8.14
CA ILE A 137 -8.72 -17.83 8.60
C ILE A 137 -10.01 -17.18 8.11
N VAL A 138 -10.57 -16.29 8.92
CA VAL A 138 -11.74 -15.48 8.57
C VAL A 138 -11.31 -14.02 8.57
N PHE A 139 -11.65 -13.30 7.50
CA PHE A 139 -11.26 -11.89 7.33
C PHE A 139 -12.32 -11.15 6.51
N ASN A 140 -12.40 -9.83 6.75
CA ASN A 140 -13.18 -8.93 5.92
C ASN A 140 -12.27 -8.25 4.90
N VAL A 141 -12.74 -8.12 3.66
CA VAL A 141 -12.05 -7.30 2.66
C VAL A 141 -12.27 -5.85 3.02
N LEU A 142 -11.18 -5.13 3.30
CA LEU A 142 -11.24 -3.71 3.57
C LEU A 142 -11.25 -2.99 2.23
N ASN A 143 -12.15 -2.02 2.06
CA ASN A 143 -12.23 -1.21 0.85
C ASN A 143 -12.08 0.27 1.22
N PHE A 144 -11.34 0.99 0.38
CA PHE A 144 -11.07 2.42 0.49
C PHE A 144 -11.44 3.08 -0.83
N PRO A 145 -12.59 3.78 -0.91
CA PRO A 145 -13.04 4.39 -2.15
C PRO A 145 -12.18 5.58 -2.55
N LYS A 146 -12.22 5.93 -3.84
CA LYS A 146 -11.65 7.11 -4.47
C LYS A 146 -12.41 8.36 -4.03
N GLU A 147 -12.08 8.85 -2.85
CA GLU A 147 -12.67 10.04 -2.26
C GLU A 147 -11.68 10.73 -1.33
N ASN A 148 -12.02 11.93 -0.88
CA ASN A 148 -11.27 12.67 0.14
C ASN A 148 -9.77 12.87 -0.19
N GLY A 149 -9.41 12.88 -1.48
CA GLY A 149 -8.02 13.03 -1.93
C GLY A 149 -7.30 11.75 -2.26
N ARG A 150 -7.97 10.60 -2.13
CA ARG A 150 -7.50 9.36 -2.76
C ARG A 150 -7.86 9.39 -4.23
N TYR A 151 -6.89 9.05 -5.07
CA TYR A 151 -7.01 9.11 -6.52
C TYR A 151 -7.50 7.80 -7.15
N LEU A 152 -7.43 6.70 -6.41
CA LEU A 152 -7.81 5.36 -6.84
C LEU A 152 -8.61 4.66 -5.75
N ASP A 153 -9.60 3.86 -6.15
CA ASP A 153 -10.21 2.84 -5.30
C ASP A 153 -9.16 1.79 -4.96
N ARG A 154 -9.15 1.32 -3.73
CA ARG A 154 -8.20 0.30 -3.30
C ARG A 154 -8.73 -0.55 -2.17
N ASP A 155 -8.34 -1.81 -2.17
CA ASP A 155 -8.56 -2.68 -1.02
C ASP A 155 -7.39 -2.61 -0.03
N GLY A 156 -7.61 -3.13 1.18
CA GLY A 156 -6.54 -3.34 2.15
C GLY A 156 -5.45 -4.24 1.56
N VAL A 157 -4.18 -3.94 1.85
CA VAL A 157 -3.03 -4.63 1.23
C VAL A 157 -3.11 -6.15 1.40
N CYS A 158 -3.26 -6.63 2.63
CA CYS A 158 -3.30 -8.07 2.91
C CYS A 158 -4.66 -8.70 2.57
N THR A 159 -5.77 -8.05 2.93
CA THR A 159 -7.11 -8.61 2.71
C THR A 159 -7.53 -8.59 1.25
N GLY A 160 -7.14 -7.59 0.48
CA GLY A 160 -7.29 -7.54 -0.98
C GLY A 160 -6.42 -8.59 -1.67
N TRP A 161 -5.19 -8.82 -1.19
CA TRP A 161 -4.35 -9.91 -1.70
C TRP A 161 -4.98 -11.28 -1.44
N PHE A 162 -5.43 -11.55 -0.22
CA PHE A 162 -6.19 -12.77 0.10
C PHE A 162 -7.45 -12.91 -0.75
N HIS A 163 -8.18 -11.81 -0.98
CA HIS A 163 -9.37 -11.85 -1.81
C HIS A 163 -9.05 -12.26 -3.25
N LYS A 164 -8.00 -11.69 -3.84
CA LYS A 164 -7.53 -12.07 -5.18
C LYS A 164 -7.08 -13.54 -5.21
N LEU A 165 -6.25 -13.95 -4.26
CA LEU A 165 -5.75 -15.32 -4.15
C LEU A 165 -6.89 -16.33 -4.00
N SER A 166 -7.86 -16.05 -3.13
CA SER A 166 -9.05 -16.91 -2.93
C SER A 166 -9.88 -17.05 -4.21
N SER A 167 -10.05 -15.97 -4.96
CA SER A 167 -10.80 -15.97 -6.21
C SER A 167 -10.08 -16.77 -7.30
N GLU A 168 -8.75 -16.69 -7.36
CA GLU A 168 -7.94 -17.48 -8.29
C GLU A 168 -7.99 -18.97 -7.94
N LEU A 169 -7.83 -19.32 -6.67
CA LEU A 169 -7.95 -20.71 -6.19
C LEU A 169 -9.34 -21.29 -6.44
N GLN A 170 -10.41 -20.52 -6.25
CA GLN A 170 -11.77 -20.97 -6.55
C GLN A 170 -11.97 -21.24 -8.04
N LYS A 171 -11.43 -20.39 -8.92
CA LYS A 171 -11.47 -20.62 -10.37
C LYS A 171 -10.71 -21.89 -10.74
N ILE A 172 -9.52 -22.09 -10.17
CA ILE A 172 -8.72 -23.29 -10.36
C ILE A 172 -9.50 -24.52 -9.87
N HIS A 173 -10.15 -24.46 -8.71
CA HIS A 173 -10.95 -25.58 -8.21
C HIS A 173 -12.20 -25.82 -9.06
N GLN A 174 -12.82 -24.81 -9.66
CA GLN A 174 -13.96 -25.01 -10.56
C GLN A 174 -13.51 -25.59 -11.92
N SER A 175 -12.36 -25.17 -12.47
CA SER A 175 -11.77 -25.79 -13.66
C SER A 175 -11.22 -27.18 -13.36
N ASN A 176 -10.66 -27.37 -12.17
CA ASN A 176 -10.13 -28.63 -11.71
C ASN A 176 -11.21 -29.57 -11.24
N ALA A 177 -12.41 -29.17 -10.81
CA ALA A 177 -13.49 -30.12 -10.56
C ALA A 177 -13.84 -30.93 -11.83
N SER A 178 -13.67 -30.33 -13.01
CA SER A 178 -13.78 -31.01 -14.32
C SER A 178 -12.60 -31.96 -14.61
N LEU A 179 -11.38 -31.62 -14.17
CA LEU A 179 -10.16 -32.42 -14.33
C LEU A 179 -9.91 -33.43 -13.19
N GLU A 180 -10.33 -33.16 -11.97
CA GLU A 180 -10.31 -33.97 -10.75
C GLU A 180 -11.32 -35.11 -10.89
N ASN A 181 -12.45 -34.90 -11.56
CA ASN A 181 -13.30 -36.01 -12.00
C ASN A 181 -12.57 -36.97 -12.97
N ARG A 182 -11.52 -36.53 -13.66
CA ARG A 182 -10.67 -37.38 -14.53
C ARG A 182 -9.40 -37.87 -13.82
N LEU A 183 -8.83 -37.08 -12.92
CA LEU A 183 -7.59 -37.33 -12.18
C LEU A 183 -7.82 -38.08 -10.85
N SER A 184 -9.04 -38.15 -10.34
CA SER A 184 -9.43 -39.05 -9.24
C SER A 184 -9.32 -40.54 -9.62
N SER A 185 -9.10 -40.84 -10.91
CA SER A 185 -8.67 -42.17 -11.39
C SER A 185 -7.16 -42.42 -11.26
N LEU A 186 -6.37 -41.40 -10.88
CA LEU A 186 -4.92 -41.45 -10.73
C LEU A 186 -4.54 -40.88 -9.36
N THR A 187 -4.52 -41.75 -8.36
CA THR A 187 -4.08 -41.46 -7.00
C THR A 187 -2.63 -41.02 -6.96
N LEU A 188 -2.36 -39.83 -6.44
CA LEU A 188 -1.04 -39.41 -5.98
C LEU A 188 -1.15 -38.92 -4.53
N ASP A 189 -0.63 -39.74 -3.62
CA ASP A 189 -0.39 -39.40 -2.23
C ASP A 189 0.56 -38.20 -2.17
N CYS A 190 0.07 -37.06 -1.68
CA CYS A 190 0.93 -35.90 -1.37
C CYS A 190 0.69 -35.42 0.07
N ASN A 191 1.33 -36.13 1.00
CA ASN A 191 1.60 -35.62 2.35
C ASN A 191 2.54 -34.40 2.28
N LYS A 192 2.01 -33.19 2.01
CA LYS A 192 2.59 -31.86 2.34
C LYS A 192 1.92 -30.66 1.63
N VAL A 193 0.64 -30.72 1.27
CA VAL A 193 -0.05 -29.50 0.78
C VAL A 193 -0.89 -28.91 1.91
N CYS A 194 -0.40 -27.83 2.52
CA CYS A 194 -1.22 -26.99 3.40
C CYS A 194 -2.18 -26.20 2.50
N VAL A 195 -3.36 -26.75 2.26
CA VAL A 195 -4.41 -26.08 1.49
C VAL A 195 -5.04 -25.02 2.40
N ILE A 196 -4.72 -23.74 2.14
CA ILE A 196 -5.35 -22.61 2.84
C ILE A 196 -6.69 -22.34 2.17
N PHE A 197 -7.78 -22.68 2.85
CA PHE A 197 -9.12 -22.35 2.39
C PHE A 197 -9.52 -20.94 2.86
N PHE A 198 -9.82 -20.07 1.89
CA PHE A 198 -10.34 -18.73 2.15
C PHE A 198 -11.86 -18.73 1.94
N TYR A 199 -12.63 -18.38 2.98
CA TYR A 199 -14.07 -18.20 2.88
C TYR A 199 -14.42 -16.71 2.89
N LYS A 200 -15.12 -16.26 1.85
CA LYS A 200 -15.70 -14.90 1.76
C LYS A 200 -17.02 -14.89 2.54
N LEU A 201 -17.09 -14.18 3.65
CA LEU A 201 -18.36 -13.89 4.32
C LEU A 201 -18.88 -12.53 3.84
N ASN A 202 -20.00 -12.53 3.14
CA ASN A 202 -20.67 -11.33 2.64
C ASN A 202 -21.62 -10.78 3.72
N TYR A 203 -21.22 -9.85 4.62
CA TYR A 203 -22.17 -8.95 5.30
C TYR A 203 -21.53 -7.60 5.70
N THR A 204 -22.29 -6.52 5.52
CA THR A 204 -21.96 -5.09 5.72
C THR A 204 -22.72 -4.53 6.93
N LEU A 205 -22.20 -3.52 7.64
CA LEU A 205 -22.94 -2.30 8.09
C LEU A 205 -22.02 -1.28 8.79
N TYR A 206 -22.35 0.00 8.59
CA TYR A 206 -21.55 1.22 8.80
C TYR A 206 -21.63 1.79 10.23
N ALA A 207 -20.63 2.62 10.60
CA ALA A 207 -20.81 3.68 11.59
C ALA A 207 -20.12 4.97 11.10
N GLN A 208 -20.94 5.90 10.60
CA GLN A 208 -20.56 7.23 10.15
C GLN A 208 -20.61 8.21 11.33
N LYS A 209 -19.54 9.01 11.50
CA LYS A 209 -19.59 10.27 12.24
C LYS A 209 -18.76 11.33 11.48
N TYR A 210 -19.46 12.29 10.88
CA TYR A 210 -18.99 13.59 10.40
C TYR A 210 -20.04 14.61 10.87
N PRO A 211 -19.72 15.90 11.16
CA PRO A 211 -18.83 16.81 10.43
C PRO A 211 -17.71 17.37 11.36
N ASP A 212 -16.57 17.92 10.93
CA ASP A 212 -16.33 19.01 9.96
C ASP A 212 -15.09 18.71 9.11
N THR A 213 -15.22 18.71 7.78
CA THR A 213 -14.08 18.51 6.88
C THR A 213 -13.98 19.62 5.84
N CYS A 214 -12.89 20.38 5.93
CA CYS A 214 -12.33 21.04 4.77
C CYS A 214 -11.87 19.92 3.82
N ARG A 215 -12.62 19.69 2.73
CA ARG A 215 -12.37 18.61 1.77
C ARG A 215 -11.02 18.83 1.10
N PHE A 216 -10.21 17.77 0.94
CA PHE A 216 -8.95 17.82 0.20
C PHE A 216 -9.14 18.46 -1.18
N SER A 217 -10.25 18.17 -1.86
CA SER A 217 -10.62 18.77 -3.14
C SER A 217 -10.67 20.30 -3.10
N HIS A 218 -11.16 20.92 -2.02
CA HIS A 218 -11.18 22.39 -1.88
C HIS A 218 -9.77 22.96 -1.63
N PHE A 219 -8.90 22.22 -0.95
CA PHE A 219 -7.49 22.62 -0.81
C PHE A 219 -6.75 22.52 -2.15
N LEU A 220 -7.03 21.49 -2.96
CA LEU A 220 -6.49 21.40 -4.32
C LEU A 220 -7.00 22.52 -5.22
N GLU A 221 -8.26 22.88 -5.08
CA GLU A 221 -8.88 24.00 -5.79
C GLU A 221 -8.28 25.34 -5.35
N PHE A 222 -8.03 25.52 -4.06
CA PHE A 222 -7.27 26.66 -3.50
C PHE A 222 -5.84 26.73 -4.05
N LEU A 223 -5.13 25.59 -4.15
CA LEU A 223 -3.79 25.56 -4.77
C LEU A 223 -3.83 25.86 -6.28
N ARG A 224 -4.87 25.41 -6.98
CA ARG A 224 -5.05 25.65 -8.43
C ARG A 224 -5.39 27.11 -8.72
N ASN A 225 -6.24 27.72 -7.89
CA ASN A 225 -6.70 29.10 -8.03
C ASN A 225 -5.72 30.14 -7.44
N GLY A 226 -4.69 29.67 -6.73
CA GLY A 226 -3.63 30.50 -6.16
C GLY A 226 -4.00 31.03 -4.77
N LEU A 227 -2.96 31.34 -3.99
CA LEU A 227 -3.03 32.17 -2.79
C LEU A 227 -3.41 33.61 -3.22
N THR A 228 -4.65 33.82 -3.64
CA THR A 228 -5.18 35.18 -3.72
C THR A 228 -5.55 35.58 -2.30
N ASP A 229 -4.86 36.59 -1.77
CA ASP A 229 -5.07 37.14 -0.44
C ASP A 229 -6.56 37.32 -0.15
N TYR A 230 -7.07 36.56 0.80
CA TYR A 230 -8.31 36.93 1.49
C TYR A 230 -7.90 37.93 2.57
N HIS A 231 -8.12 39.21 2.28
CA HIS A 231 -8.13 40.32 3.23
C HIS A 231 -9.14 40.09 4.35
#